data_AF-W7BYN8-F1
#
_entry.id   AF-W7BYN8-F1
#
_cell.length_a   1.000
_cell.length_b   1.000
_cell.length_c   1.000
_cell.angle_alpha   90.00
_cell.angle_beta   90.00
_cell.angle_gamma   90.00
#
_symmetry.space_group_name_H-M   'P 1'
#
loop_
_entity.id
_entity.type
_entity.pdbx_description
1 polymer ?
#
loop_
_entity_poly.entity_id
_entity_poly.type
_entity_poly.pdbx_seq_one_letter_code
_entity_poly.pdbx_strand_id
1 'polypeptide(L)'
;MARIFGIDIMSTELEKKRDDYDRLHDRMKDAIIEHDKLIGEARSSLSSYKSGHPNFNNSKIPSAHFDPKREELTAKLEGYIEDVSDKRSSLTAARDKAYERYIHYRDAAAKEE
;
A
#
# COMPACT_ATOMS: atom_id res chain seq x y z
N MET A 1 2.40 8.72 -39.15
CA MET A 1 1.43 8.68 -38.03
C MET A 1 1.80 9.76 -37.03
N ALA A 2 0.89 10.69 -36.74
CA ALA A 2 1.18 11.87 -35.92
C ALA A 2 0.64 11.68 -34.49
N ARG A 3 1.54 11.61 -33.50
CA ARG A 3 1.20 11.76 -32.07
C ARG A 3 0.90 13.23 -31.80
N ILE A 4 -0.34 13.55 -31.49
CA ILE A 4 -0.73 14.86 -30.96
C ILE A 4 -1.30 14.60 -29.56
N PHE A 5 -0.59 15.08 -28.53
CA PHE A 5 -1.03 15.09 -27.12
C PHE A 5 -1.47 13.74 -26.51
N GLY A 6 -0.70 12.67 -26.71
CA GLY A 6 -0.79 11.45 -25.88
C GLY A 6 -2.10 10.65 -25.97
N ILE A 7 -3.02 11.04 -26.84
CA ILE A 7 -4.23 10.28 -27.17
C ILE A 7 -3.99 9.69 -28.56
N ASP A 8 -3.81 8.38 -28.61
CA ASP A 8 -3.75 7.67 -29.88
C ASP A 8 -5.18 7.59 -30.45
N ILE A 9 -5.51 8.47 -31.39
CA ILE A 9 -6.84 8.56 -31.99
C ILE A 9 -7.18 7.29 -32.80
N MET A 10 -6.22 6.39 -33.02
CA MET A 10 -6.40 5.14 -33.75
C MET A 10 -6.37 3.86 -32.90
N SER A 11 -6.18 3.94 -31.58
CA SER A 11 -6.15 2.73 -30.74
C SER A 11 -7.52 2.05 -30.66
N THR A 12 -7.56 0.72 -30.82
CA THR A 12 -8.82 -0.03 -30.65
C THR A 12 -9.26 -0.01 -29.18
N GLU A 13 -10.54 -0.27 -28.92
CA GLU A 13 -11.05 -0.33 -27.54
C GLU A 13 -10.34 -1.41 -26.69
N LEU A 14 -9.82 -2.46 -27.33
CA LEU A 14 -9.02 -3.49 -26.64
C LEU A 14 -7.64 -2.96 -26.25
N GLU A 15 -7.00 -2.19 -27.12
CA GLU A 15 -5.70 -1.58 -26.83
C GLU A 15 -5.79 -0.54 -25.70
N LYS A 16 -6.85 0.27 -25.69
CA LYS A 16 -7.11 1.20 -24.57
C LYS A 16 -7.25 0.45 -23.25
N LYS A 17 -8.03 -0.64 -23.25
CA LYS A 17 -8.20 -1.48 -22.05
C LYS A 17 -6.90 -2.15 -21.62
N ARG A 18 -6.10 -2.66 -22.57
CA ARG A 18 -4.75 -3.20 -22.28
C ARG A 18 -3.91 -2.16 -21.54
N ASP A 19 -3.80 -0.95 -22.09
CA ASP A 19 -2.97 0.12 -21.54
C ASP A 19 -3.49 0.63 -20.19
N ASP A 20 -4.81 0.65 -20.00
CA ASP A 20 -5.42 0.99 -18.71
C ASP A 20 -5.07 -0.04 -17.63
N TYR A 21 -5.14 -1.33 -17.95
CA TYR A 21 -4.79 -2.39 -17.00
C TYR A 21 -3.29 -2.48 -16.72
N ASP A 22 -2.44 -2.17 -17.71
CA ASP A 22 -0.99 -2.07 -17.50
C ASP A 22 -0.65 -0.90 -16.55
N ARG A 23 -1.24 0.28 -16.79
CA ARG A 23 -1.10 1.43 -15.89
C ARG A 23 -1.64 1.15 -14.49
N LEU A 24 -2.76 0.43 -14.39
CA LEU A 24 -3.32 0.03 -13.10
C LEU A 24 -2.38 -0.92 -12.35
N HIS A 25 -1.81 -1.90 -13.06
CA HIS A 25 -0.84 -2.85 -12.52
C HIS A 25 0.38 -2.12 -11.94
N ASP A 26 0.94 -1.15 -12.66
CA ASP A 26 2.07 -0.36 -12.19
C ASP A 26 1.72 0.51 -10.98
N ARG A 27 0.56 1.17 -10.99
CA ARG A 27 0.07 1.92 -9.82
C ARG A 27 -0.04 1.05 -8.56
N MET A 28 -0.44 -0.22 -8.71
CA MET A 28 -0.51 -1.15 -7.58
C MET A 28 0.89 -1.54 -7.08
N LYS A 29 1.89 -1.66 -7.96
CA LYS A 29 3.29 -1.87 -7.52
C LYS A 29 3.78 -0.68 -6.70
N ASP A 30 3.55 0.53 -7.18
CA ASP A 30 3.95 1.75 -6.48
C ASP A 30 3.28 1.85 -5.12
N ALA A 31 1.97 1.58 -5.06
CA ALA A 31 1.21 1.56 -3.81
C ALA A 31 1.74 0.51 -2.81
N ILE A 32 2.19 -0.67 -3.28
CA ILE A 32 2.81 -1.69 -2.41
C ILE A 32 4.14 -1.18 -1.86
N ILE A 33 4.98 -0.55 -2.69
CA ILE A 33 6.26 0.00 -2.26
C ILE A 33 6.05 1.10 -1.21
N GLU A 34 5.11 2.01 -1.46
CA GLU A 34 4.78 3.09 -0.53
C GLU A 34 4.19 2.54 0.78
N HIS A 35 3.31 1.55 0.71
CA HIS A 35 2.77 0.86 1.87
C HIS A 35 3.87 0.21 2.73
N ASP A 36 4.76 -0.57 2.11
CA ASP A 36 5.87 -1.24 2.79
C ASP A 36 6.80 -0.22 3.47
N LYS A 37 7.08 0.91 2.80
CA LYS A 37 7.86 2.01 3.36
C LYS A 37 7.18 2.61 4.60
N LEU A 38 5.91 3.01 4.49
CA LEU A 38 5.19 3.70 5.57
C LEU A 38 4.99 2.79 6.79
N ILE A 39 4.69 1.50 6.58
CA ILE A 39 4.63 0.51 7.67
C ILE A 39 6.01 0.34 8.33
N GLY A 40 7.08 0.29 7.54
CA GLY A 40 8.45 0.24 8.06
C GLY A 40 8.82 1.45 8.93
N GLU A 41 8.46 2.65 8.49
CA GLU A 41 8.66 3.90 9.24
C GLU A 41 7.84 3.92 10.54
N ALA A 42 6.58 3.49 10.49
CA ALA A 42 5.70 3.41 11.66
C ALA A 42 6.23 2.43 12.70
N ARG A 43 6.64 1.23 12.27
CA ARG A 43 7.24 0.20 13.15
C ARG A 43 8.56 0.68 13.76
N SER A 44 9.40 1.36 12.99
CA SER A 44 10.67 1.93 13.47
C SER A 44 10.45 3.03 14.50
N SER A 45 9.47 3.90 14.27
CA SER A 45 9.09 4.98 15.18
C SER A 45 8.54 4.42 16.51
N LEU A 46 7.65 3.43 16.43
CA LEU A 46 7.11 2.73 17.60
C LEU A 46 8.21 2.02 18.40
N SER A 47 9.13 1.33 17.71
CA SER A 47 10.27 0.67 18.34
C SER A 47 11.17 1.68 19.06
N SER A 48 11.54 2.77 18.39
CA SER A 48 12.35 3.84 18.98
C SER A 48 11.68 4.46 20.21
N TYR A 49 10.38 4.70 20.13
CA TYR A 49 9.58 5.20 21.25
C TYR A 49 9.62 4.26 22.46
N LYS A 50 9.41 2.95 22.25
CA LYS A 50 9.49 1.93 23.30
C LYS A 50 10.88 1.84 23.92
N SER A 51 11.93 1.87 23.09
CA SER A 51 13.32 1.83 23.58
C SER A 51 13.70 3.08 24.37
N GLY A 52 13.15 4.24 24.03
CA GLY A 52 13.38 5.50 24.75
C GLY A 52 12.66 5.61 26.10
N HIS A 53 11.70 4.73 26.38
CA HIS A 53 10.94 4.68 27.63
C HIS A 53 11.10 3.30 28.31
N PRO A 54 12.30 2.93 28.77
CA PRO A 54 12.50 1.67 29.49
C PRO A 54 11.71 1.71 30.79
N ASN A 55 10.61 0.95 30.84
CA ASN A 55 9.72 0.67 31.98
C ASN A 55 10.06 1.45 33.26
N PHE A 56 9.63 2.72 33.32
CA PHE A 56 9.57 3.43 34.59
C PHE A 56 8.60 2.65 35.48
N ASN A 57 9.03 2.32 36.70
CA ASN A 57 8.22 1.55 37.62
C ASN A 57 6.83 2.21 37.81
N ASN A 58 5.78 1.55 37.32
CA ASN A 58 4.37 2.00 37.34
C ASN A 58 3.83 2.26 38.77
N SER A 59 4.59 1.93 39.83
CA SER A 59 4.19 2.14 41.22
C SER A 59 4.57 3.49 41.82
N LYS A 60 5.41 4.30 41.15
CA LYS A 60 5.80 5.64 41.66
C LYS A 60 4.93 6.74 41.04
N ILE A 61 4.39 7.65 41.85
CA ILE A 61 3.73 8.87 41.35
C ILE A 61 4.83 9.76 40.73
N PRO A 62 4.69 10.26 39.47
CA PRO A 62 3.46 10.44 38.69
C PRO A 62 3.15 9.32 37.68
N SER A 63 4.03 8.35 37.47
CA SER A 63 3.93 7.31 36.45
C SER A 63 2.58 6.58 36.48
N ALA A 64 2.07 6.25 37.68
CA ALA A 64 0.78 5.59 37.87
C ALA A 64 -0.43 6.28 37.18
N HIS A 65 -0.38 7.60 36.94
CA HIS A 65 -1.45 8.34 36.26
C HIS A 65 -1.27 8.42 34.73
N PHE A 66 -0.05 8.21 34.22
CA PHE A 66 0.28 8.37 32.80
C PHE A 66 0.51 7.03 32.11
N ASP A 67 1.06 6.05 32.83
CA ASP A 67 1.42 4.73 32.30
C ASP A 67 0.22 3.96 31.73
N PRO A 68 -0.95 3.92 32.39
CA PRO A 68 -2.10 3.20 31.83
C PRO A 68 -2.54 3.81 30.50
N LYS A 69 -2.56 5.16 30.40
CA LYS A 69 -2.97 5.83 29.18
C LYS A 69 -1.94 5.66 28.07
N ARG A 70 -0.66 5.68 28.42
CA ARG A 70 0.46 5.42 27.52
C ARG A 70 0.36 4.01 26.93
N GLU A 71 0.15 3.00 27.77
CA GLU A 71 0.02 1.60 27.35
C GLU A 71 -1.20 1.42 26.44
N GLU A 72 -2.36 2.00 26.80
CA GLU A 72 -3.57 1.98 25.98
C GLU A 72 -3.33 2.58 24.58
N LEU A 73 -2.71 3.75 24.50
CA LEU A 73 -2.43 4.41 23.22
C LEU A 73 -1.38 3.65 22.40
N THR A 74 -0.39 3.04 23.05
CA THR A 74 0.62 2.22 22.39
C THR A 74 -0.02 0.98 21.77
N ALA A 75 -0.89 0.28 22.53
CA ALA A 75 -1.64 -0.87 22.03
C ALA A 75 -2.59 -0.51 20.89
N LYS A 76 -3.24 0.66 20.96
CA LYS A 76 -4.07 1.17 19.84
C LYS A 76 -3.25 1.43 18.58
N LEU A 77 -2.08 2.07 18.72
CA LEU A 77 -1.19 2.33 17.59
C LEU A 77 -0.68 1.02 16.96
N GLU A 78 -0.34 0.03 17.78
CA GLU A 78 0.02 -1.32 17.31
C GLU A 78 -1.10 -1.97 16.51
N GLY A 79 -2.34 -1.93 17.02
CA GLY A 79 -3.51 -2.43 16.31
C GLY A 79 -3.69 -1.75 14.96
N TYR A 80 -3.58 -0.42 14.89
CA TYR A 80 -3.67 0.30 13.62
C TYR A 80 -2.56 -0.07 12.63
N ILE A 81 -1.32 -0.26 13.10
CA ILE A 81 -0.21 -0.69 12.25
C ILE A 81 -0.50 -2.07 11.68
N GLU A 82 -1.05 -2.99 12.47
CA GLU A 82 -1.39 -4.34 12.01
C GLU A 82 -2.56 -4.32 11.00
N ASP A 83 -3.65 -3.63 11.32
CA ASP A 83 -4.81 -3.48 10.44
C ASP A 83 -4.43 -2.91 9.06
N VAL A 84 -3.49 -1.95 9.04
CA VAL A 84 -2.98 -1.40 7.78
C VAL A 84 -2.01 -2.37 7.11
N SER A 85 -1.17 -3.09 7.86
CA SER A 85 -0.25 -4.09 7.32
C SER A 85 -0.99 -5.17 6.53
N ASP A 86 -2.15 -5.62 7.02
CA ASP A 86 -2.98 -6.64 6.37
C ASP A 86 -3.52 -6.23 5.00
N LYS A 87 -3.66 -4.92 4.75
CA LYS A 87 -4.13 -4.38 3.45
C LYS A 87 -3.13 -4.62 2.31
N ARG A 88 -1.87 -4.94 2.63
CA ARG A 88 -0.85 -5.30 1.64
C ARG A 88 -1.26 -6.48 0.77
N SER A 89 -1.94 -7.46 1.37
CA SER A 89 -2.45 -8.65 0.66
C SER A 89 -3.48 -8.26 -0.42
N SER A 90 -4.38 -7.34 -0.09
CA SER A 90 -5.37 -6.79 -1.02
C SER A 90 -4.74 -6.01 -2.17
N LEU A 91 -3.69 -5.21 -1.91
CA LEU A 91 -2.94 -4.52 -2.96
C LEU A 91 -2.25 -5.51 -3.90
N THR A 92 -1.67 -6.56 -3.35
CA THR A 92 -1.03 -7.64 -4.12
C THR A 92 -2.05 -8.36 -5.01
N ALA A 93 -3.21 -8.74 -4.45
CA ALA A 93 -4.27 -9.39 -5.21
C ALA A 93 -4.83 -8.46 -6.31
N ALA A 94 -4.95 -7.16 -6.06
CA ALA A 94 -5.37 -6.19 -7.07
C ALA A 94 -4.35 -6.05 -8.20
N ARG A 95 -3.05 -6.00 -7.87
CA ARG A 95 -1.95 -6.00 -8.85
C ARG A 95 -2.03 -7.22 -9.76
N ASP A 96 -2.15 -8.41 -9.18
CA ASP A 96 -2.14 -9.66 -9.94
C ASP A 96 -3.35 -9.74 -10.89
N LYS A 97 -4.53 -9.37 -10.40
CA LYS A 97 -5.75 -9.28 -11.25
C LYS A 97 -5.63 -8.24 -12.36
N ALA A 98 -4.97 -7.10 -12.11
CA ALA A 98 -4.73 -6.10 -13.14
C ALA A 98 -3.82 -6.65 -14.24
N TYR A 99 -2.77 -7.38 -13.86
CA TYR A 99 -1.87 -8.02 -14.82
C TYR A 99 -2.55 -9.12 -15.64
N GLU A 100 -3.38 -9.95 -15.01
CA GLU A 100 -4.21 -10.95 -15.72
C GLU A 100 -5.10 -10.29 -16.79
N ARG A 101 -5.73 -9.16 -16.45
CA ARG A 101 -6.57 -8.41 -17.39
C ARG A 101 -5.77 -7.74 -18.49
N TYR A 102 -4.59 -7.22 -18.19
CA TYR A 102 -3.66 -6.72 -19.19
C TYR A 102 -3.34 -7.82 -20.23
N ILE A 103 -2.95 -9.02 -19.79
CA ILE A 103 -2.67 -10.16 -20.68
C ILE A 103 -3.89 -10.48 -21.54
N HIS A 104 -5.08 -10.58 -20.93
CA HIS A 104 -6.31 -10.87 -21.64
C HIS A 104 -6.57 -9.87 -22.79
N TYR A 105 -6.46 -8.57 -22.54
CA TYR A 105 -6.71 -7.55 -23.56
C TYR A 105 -5.59 -7.44 -24.58
N ARG A 106 -4.33 -7.67 -24.19
CA ARG A 106 -3.20 -7.77 -25.10
C ARG A 106 -3.42 -8.90 -26.13
N ASP A 107 -3.78 -10.08 -25.66
CA ASP A 107 -3.98 -11.25 -26.52
C ASP A 107 -5.24 -11.14 -27.38
N ALA A 108 -6.25 -10.40 -26.91
CA ALA A 108 -7.45 -10.10 -27.70
C ALA A 108 -7.18 -9.06 -28.80
N ALA A 109 -6.43 -8.00 -28.50
CA ALA A 109 -6.04 -6.99 -29.49
C ALA A 109 -5.19 -7.60 -30.61
N ALA A 110 -4.26 -8.49 -30.27
CA ALA A 110 -3.42 -9.20 -31.25
C ALA A 110 -4.19 -10.12 -32.21
N LYS A 111 -5.49 -10.40 -31.95
CA LYS A 111 -6.36 -11.19 -32.83
C LYS A 111 -7.25 -10.31 -33.72
N GLU A 112 -7.30 -8.99 -33.47
CA GLU A 112 -8.00 -8.02 -34.33
C GLU A 112 -7.12 -7.54 -35.51
N GLU A 113 -5.79 -7.72 -35.42
CA GLU A 113 -4.80 -7.43 -36.47
C GLU A 113 -4.60 -8.62 -37.44
#